data_AF-A0A7C9AX71-F1
#
_entry.id   AF-A0A7C9AX71-F1
#
_cell.length_a   1.000
_cell.length_b   1.000
_cell.length_c   1.000
_cell.angle_alpha   90.00
_cell.angle_beta   90.00
_cell.angle_gamma   90.00
#
_symmetry.space_group_name_H-M   'P 1'
#
loop_
_entity.id
_entity.type
_entity.pdbx_description
1 polymer ?
#
loop_
_entity_poly.entity_id
_entity_poly.type
_entity_poly.pdbx_seq_one_letter_code
_entity_poly.pdbx_strand_id
1 'polypeptide(L)'
;PGRKRELGFTFSFPVKQTSIDSGILINWTKGFAVSGTPGRDVVACLNEAMKRQGLDMQVSALVNDTVGTLAGARYWDDDVIVAVILGTGTNACYVERTDAIPKMPASNSQSGTTIVNMEWGAFSTGLPLTDFDEEMDAESINPGEQIFEKTISGMYLGEIVRRVLLRMAEAGSLFGSSVPEKLQTPFSLRTPHMCAMQQDKSSDLKAVGSVLYNEVGV
;
A
#
# COMPACT_ATOMS: atom_id res chain seq x y z
N PRO A 1 -5.49 33.32 -21.67
CA PRO A 1 -4.36 33.76 -20.80
C PRO A 1 -4.86 34.08 -19.39
N GLY A 2 -4.29 33.48 -18.34
CA GLY A 2 -4.47 34.01 -16.98
C GLY A 2 -5.15 33.15 -15.90
N ARG A 3 -5.27 31.82 -16.04
CA ARG A 3 -5.52 30.95 -14.87
C ARG A 3 -4.41 29.91 -14.77
N LYS A 4 -3.68 29.94 -13.66
CA LYS A 4 -2.66 28.96 -13.31
C LYS A 4 -3.28 27.57 -13.30
N ARG A 5 -2.62 26.58 -13.89
CA ARG A 5 -3.16 25.21 -13.97
C ARG A 5 -3.23 24.58 -12.57
N GLU A 6 -4.32 23.90 -12.29
CA GLU A 6 -4.59 23.25 -11.01
C GLU A 6 -4.22 21.76 -11.09
N LEU A 7 -3.55 21.26 -10.04
CA LEU A 7 -3.09 19.87 -9.94
C LEU A 7 -3.69 19.21 -8.69
N GLY A 8 -4.34 18.07 -8.89
CA GLY A 8 -4.61 17.11 -7.81
C GLY A 8 -3.39 16.23 -7.59
N PHE A 9 -2.79 16.32 -6.40
CA PHE A 9 -1.62 15.54 -6.01
C PHE A 9 -2.06 14.34 -5.18
N THR A 10 -2.14 13.17 -5.82
CA THR A 10 -2.36 11.92 -5.09
C THR A 10 -1.05 11.46 -4.45
N PHE A 11 -1.00 11.42 -3.12
CA PHE A 11 0.19 11.04 -2.36
C PHE A 11 -0.14 9.95 -1.34
N SER A 12 0.05 8.70 -1.76
CA SER A 12 -0.39 7.49 -1.05
C SER A 12 0.54 7.04 0.07
N PHE A 13 0.82 7.95 1.01
CA PHE A 13 1.61 7.67 2.21
C PHE A 13 0.93 8.29 3.43
N PRO A 14 1.26 7.83 4.65
CA PRO A 14 0.76 8.43 5.88
C PRO A 14 1.09 9.93 5.95
N VAL A 15 0.06 10.76 5.85
CA VAL A 15 0.18 12.21 5.86
C VAL A 15 -0.74 12.79 6.92
N LYS A 16 -0.20 13.71 7.73
CA LYS A 16 -1.02 14.60 8.54
C LYS A 16 -1.49 15.75 7.65
N GLN A 17 -2.66 15.59 7.05
CA GLN A 17 -3.27 16.60 6.19
C GLN A 17 -3.73 17.79 7.04
N THR A 18 -3.22 18.98 6.73
CA THR A 18 -3.49 20.23 7.48
C THR A 18 -4.48 21.15 6.77
N SER A 19 -4.60 21.03 5.45
CA SER A 19 -5.64 21.65 4.62
C SER A 19 -5.88 20.78 3.37
N ILE A 20 -6.81 21.17 2.49
CA ILE A 20 -7.02 20.46 1.22
C ILE A 20 -5.75 20.40 0.38
N ASP A 21 -4.87 21.39 0.48
CA ASP A 21 -3.66 21.59 -0.32
C ASP A 21 -2.36 21.61 0.51
N SER A 22 -2.36 21.00 1.71
CA SER A 22 -1.14 20.85 2.51
C SER A 22 -1.15 19.56 3.33
N GLY A 23 0.01 18.94 3.50
CA GLY A 23 0.10 17.76 4.32
C GLY A 23 1.53 17.35 4.64
N ILE A 24 1.74 17.03 5.91
CA ILE A 24 3.04 16.66 6.46
C ILE A 24 3.21 15.15 6.37
N LEU A 25 4.24 14.67 5.65
CA LEU A 25 4.60 13.25 5.65
C LEU A 25 4.96 12.80 7.07
N ILE A 26 4.31 11.76 7.57
CA ILE A 26 4.58 11.19 8.90
C ILE A 26 5.75 10.21 8.80
N ASN A 27 5.58 9.16 8.02
CA ASN A 27 6.55 8.08 7.80
C ASN A 27 6.37 7.49 6.41
N TRP A 28 7.44 6.91 5.87
CA TRP A 28 7.38 6.16 4.62
C TRP A 28 6.83 4.75 4.87
N THR A 29 6.07 4.23 3.91
CA THR A 29 5.57 2.85 3.90
C THR A 29 5.95 2.17 2.58
N LYS A 30 5.51 0.92 2.35
CA LYS A 30 5.68 0.22 1.07
C LYS A 30 7.14 0.07 0.62
N GLY A 31 8.07 -0.06 1.58
CA GLY A 31 9.51 -0.18 1.31
C GLY A 31 10.25 1.12 0.98
N PHE A 32 9.60 2.29 1.02
CA PHE A 32 10.26 3.58 0.78
C PHE A 32 11.08 4.04 1.98
N ALA A 33 12.23 4.68 1.72
CA ALA A 33 13.10 5.24 2.75
C ALA A 33 13.88 6.48 2.22
N VAL A 34 13.18 7.60 1.97
CA VAL A 34 13.81 8.84 1.50
C VAL A 34 14.15 9.75 2.69
N SER A 35 15.44 10.02 2.89
CA SER A 35 15.93 10.85 4.00
C SER A 35 15.46 12.30 3.90
N GLY A 36 15.26 12.94 5.05
CA GLY A 36 14.91 14.37 5.14
C GLY A 36 13.53 14.77 4.62
N THR A 37 12.66 13.80 4.29
CA THR A 37 11.27 14.06 3.86
C THR A 37 10.25 13.93 5.00
N PRO A 38 10.36 12.96 5.93
CA PRO A 38 9.47 12.91 7.09
C PRO A 38 9.46 14.22 7.87
N GLY A 39 8.27 14.69 8.25
CA GLY A 39 8.07 15.98 8.91
C GLY A 39 7.96 17.19 7.96
N ARG A 40 8.07 17.01 6.63
CA ARG A 40 7.90 18.10 5.65
C ARG A 40 6.54 18.09 4.98
N ASP A 41 6.09 19.29 4.60
CA ASP A 41 4.92 19.46 3.73
C ASP A 41 5.26 19.06 2.30
N VAL A 42 4.65 17.95 1.84
CA VAL A 42 4.92 17.39 0.51
C VAL A 42 4.37 18.26 -0.62
N VAL A 43 3.33 19.05 -0.35
CA VAL A 43 2.76 19.98 -1.32
C VAL A 43 3.70 21.16 -1.54
N ALA A 44 4.26 21.71 -0.47
CA ALA A 44 5.28 22.75 -0.55
C ALA A 44 6.51 22.25 -1.34
N CYS A 45 6.99 21.04 -1.03
CA CYS A 45 8.09 20.40 -1.76
C CYS A 45 7.83 20.30 -3.27
N LEU A 46 6.63 19.87 -3.68
CA LEU A 46 6.27 19.73 -5.10
C LEU A 46 6.09 21.09 -5.78
N ASN A 47 5.44 22.06 -5.12
CA ASN A 47 5.27 23.41 -5.65
C ASN A 47 6.63 24.12 -5.86
N GLU A 48 7.57 23.97 -4.93
CA GLU A 48 8.94 24.48 -5.09
C GLU A 48 9.67 23.83 -6.27
N ALA A 49 9.52 22.51 -6.44
CA ALA A 49 10.10 21.79 -7.57
C ALA A 49 9.52 22.26 -8.91
N MET A 50 8.19 22.41 -9.01
CA MET A 50 7.52 22.96 -10.20
C MET A 50 7.99 24.39 -10.52
N LYS A 51 8.14 25.23 -9.49
CA LYS A 51 8.66 26.61 -9.64
C LYS A 51 10.08 26.62 -10.19
N ARG A 52 10.97 25.75 -9.69
CA ARG A 52 12.35 25.63 -10.20
C ARG A 52 12.40 25.22 -11.68
N GLN A 53 11.40 24.49 -12.15
CA GLN A 53 11.27 24.06 -13.55
C GLN A 53 10.50 25.06 -14.43
N GLY A 54 10.05 26.19 -13.88
CA GLY A 54 9.28 27.19 -14.63
C GLY A 54 7.88 26.74 -15.04
N LEU A 55 7.29 25.76 -14.34
CA LEU A 55 5.95 25.26 -14.65
C LEU A 55 4.86 26.18 -14.07
N ASP A 56 3.94 26.65 -14.93
CA ASP A 56 2.76 27.45 -14.54
C ASP A 56 1.63 26.55 -14.01
N MET A 57 1.89 25.93 -12.85
CA MET A 57 1.02 24.96 -12.16
C MET A 57 1.07 25.13 -10.64
N GLN A 58 -0.02 24.75 -9.97
CA GLN A 58 -0.11 24.70 -8.51
C GLN A 58 -0.89 23.48 -8.05
N VAL A 59 -0.44 22.87 -6.96
CA VAL A 59 -1.24 21.85 -6.26
C VAL A 59 -2.46 22.52 -5.63
N SER A 60 -3.65 22.10 -6.02
CA SER A 60 -4.93 22.60 -5.49
C SER A 60 -5.57 21.62 -4.51
N ALA A 61 -5.16 20.35 -4.55
CA ALA A 61 -5.60 19.35 -3.60
C ALA A 61 -4.51 18.29 -3.42
N LEU A 62 -4.19 17.96 -2.17
CA LEU A 62 -3.50 16.76 -1.73
C LEU A 62 -4.56 15.71 -1.40
N VAL A 63 -4.44 14.54 -2.01
CA VAL A 63 -5.45 13.49 -1.95
C VAL A 63 -4.77 12.15 -1.64
N ASN A 64 -5.39 11.33 -0.80
CA ASN A 64 -5.01 9.92 -0.65
C ASN A 64 -5.61 9.12 -1.82
N ASP A 65 -4.90 8.12 -2.36
CA ASP A 65 -5.38 7.33 -3.51
C ASP A 65 -6.77 6.73 -3.34
N THR A 66 -7.08 6.28 -2.14
CA THR A 66 -8.36 5.65 -1.81
C THR A 66 -9.47 6.70 -1.80
N VAL A 67 -9.19 7.91 -1.30
CA VAL A 67 -10.10 9.07 -1.39
C VAL A 67 -10.31 9.51 -2.83
N GLY A 68 -9.26 9.52 -3.65
CA GLY A 68 -9.37 9.81 -5.08
C GLY A 68 -10.20 8.76 -5.82
N THR A 69 -10.05 7.49 -5.44
CA THR A 69 -10.83 6.37 -5.97
C THR A 69 -12.32 6.51 -5.63
N LEU A 70 -12.64 6.84 -4.38
CA LEU A 70 -14.00 7.14 -3.95
C LEU A 70 -14.58 8.33 -4.71
N ALA A 71 -13.87 9.46 -4.76
CA ALA A 71 -14.34 10.66 -5.43
C ALA A 71 -14.57 10.44 -6.94
N GLY A 72 -13.68 9.70 -7.61
CA GLY A 72 -13.80 9.35 -9.01
C GLY A 72 -14.99 8.43 -9.30
N ALA A 73 -15.24 7.45 -8.45
CA ALA A 73 -16.40 6.56 -8.57
C ALA A 73 -17.72 7.30 -8.26
N ARG A 74 -17.72 8.10 -7.19
CA ARG A 74 -18.87 8.89 -6.72
C ARG A 74 -19.31 9.97 -7.71
N TYR A 75 -18.39 10.43 -8.57
CA TYR A 75 -18.73 11.33 -9.67
C TYR A 75 -19.73 10.71 -10.66
N TRP A 76 -19.71 9.38 -10.82
CA TRP A 76 -20.57 8.65 -11.74
C TRP A 76 -21.76 7.97 -11.06
N ASP A 77 -21.60 7.60 -9.79
CA ASP A 77 -22.59 6.82 -9.04
C ASP A 77 -22.73 7.35 -7.62
N ASP A 78 -23.91 7.93 -7.34
CA ASP A 78 -24.24 8.49 -6.05
C ASP A 78 -24.48 7.46 -4.93
N ASP A 79 -24.43 6.16 -5.22
CA ASP A 79 -24.56 5.11 -4.20
C ASP A 79 -23.19 4.63 -3.68
N VAL A 80 -22.08 5.12 -4.25
CA VAL A 80 -20.73 4.76 -3.78
C VAL A 80 -20.45 5.40 -2.42
N ILE A 81 -20.27 4.56 -1.40
CA ILE A 81 -19.99 4.96 -0.01
C ILE A 81 -18.65 4.45 0.54
N VAL A 82 -18.02 3.49 -0.13
CA VAL A 82 -16.74 2.89 0.28
C VAL A 82 -15.84 2.74 -0.95
N ALA A 83 -14.55 3.00 -0.79
CA ALA A 83 -13.51 2.64 -1.74
C ALA A 83 -12.42 1.83 -1.05
N VAL A 84 -11.88 0.85 -1.76
CA VAL A 84 -10.85 -0.05 -1.27
C VAL A 84 -9.73 -0.15 -2.30
N ILE A 85 -8.49 -0.04 -1.85
CA ILE A 85 -7.29 -0.32 -2.63
C ILE A 85 -6.74 -1.68 -2.19
N LEU A 86 -6.63 -2.60 -3.13
CA LEU A 86 -5.94 -3.89 -2.98
C LEU A 86 -4.86 -3.98 -4.05
N GLY A 87 -3.64 -3.61 -3.72
CA GLY A 87 -2.51 -3.56 -4.65
C GLY A 87 -1.21 -3.85 -3.94
N THR A 88 -0.14 -3.10 -4.26
CA THR A 88 1.14 -3.19 -3.54
C THR A 88 0.95 -2.98 -2.04
N GLY A 89 0.16 -1.98 -1.66
CA GLY A 89 -0.36 -1.82 -0.29
C GLY A 89 -1.87 -2.09 -0.25
N THR A 90 -2.47 -1.83 0.92
CA THR A 90 -3.93 -1.92 1.10
C THR A 90 -4.44 -0.72 1.88
N ASN A 91 -5.59 -0.17 1.48
CA ASN A 91 -6.26 0.88 2.23
C ASN A 91 -7.77 0.89 1.96
N ALA A 92 -8.55 1.53 2.84
CA ALA A 92 -9.96 1.80 2.63
C ALA A 92 -10.31 3.22 3.05
N CYS A 93 -11.31 3.79 2.39
CA CYS A 93 -11.98 5.00 2.83
C CYS A 93 -13.48 4.88 2.63
N TYR A 94 -14.25 5.66 3.37
CA TYR A 94 -15.70 5.64 3.29
C TYR A 94 -16.31 7.00 3.64
N VAL A 95 -17.58 7.19 3.25
CA VAL A 95 -18.38 8.37 3.63
C VAL A 95 -19.01 8.12 4.99
N GLU A 96 -18.69 8.95 5.97
CA GLU A 96 -19.22 8.89 7.33
C GLU A 96 -20.03 10.14 7.67
N ARG A 97 -21.00 10.01 8.56
CA ARG A 97 -21.74 11.13 9.13
C ARG A 97 -20.87 11.89 10.11
N THR A 98 -20.87 13.21 10.01
CA THR A 98 -19.99 14.03 10.83
C THR A 98 -20.37 14.06 12.30
N ASP A 99 -21.65 13.85 12.62
CA ASP A 99 -22.17 13.69 13.98
C ASP A 99 -21.70 12.38 14.66
N ALA A 100 -21.25 11.39 13.88
CA ALA A 100 -20.76 10.11 14.36
C ALA A 100 -19.24 10.08 14.61
N ILE A 101 -18.53 11.21 14.43
CA ILE A 101 -17.07 11.31 14.62
C ILE A 101 -16.75 12.20 15.84
N PRO A 102 -16.62 11.64 17.06
CA PRO A 102 -16.43 12.44 18.28
C PRO A 102 -15.19 13.34 18.29
N LYS A 103 -14.15 12.98 17.53
CA LYS A 103 -12.91 13.76 17.40
C LYS A 103 -13.02 14.94 16.42
N MET A 104 -14.12 15.05 15.68
CA MET A 104 -14.29 16.10 14.67
C MET A 104 -14.94 17.35 15.31
N PRO A 105 -14.39 18.56 15.09
CA PRO A 105 -15.02 19.78 15.58
C PRO A 105 -16.38 20.01 14.91
N ALA A 106 -17.38 20.43 15.70
CA ALA A 106 -18.74 20.69 15.23
C ALA A 106 -18.85 21.77 14.14
N SER A 107 -17.81 22.60 13.96
CA SER A 107 -17.77 23.70 12.99
C SER A 107 -17.44 23.29 11.55
N ASN A 108 -17.07 22.03 11.29
CA ASN A 108 -16.33 21.67 10.08
C ASN A 108 -17.13 21.01 8.94
N SER A 109 -18.47 20.94 9.02
CA SER A 109 -19.26 20.26 7.98
C SER A 109 -20.54 21.00 7.63
N GLN A 110 -20.63 21.46 6.36
CA GLN A 110 -21.86 22.02 5.80
C GLN A 110 -22.78 20.94 5.19
N SER A 111 -22.24 19.77 4.82
CA SER A 111 -22.97 18.69 4.15
C SER A 111 -23.54 17.61 5.07
N GLY A 112 -23.14 17.58 6.35
CA GLY A 112 -23.50 16.51 7.30
C GLY A 112 -22.71 15.20 7.15
N THR A 113 -21.87 15.08 6.11
CA THR A 113 -21.00 13.93 5.87
C THR A 113 -19.55 14.36 5.60
N THR A 114 -18.61 13.45 5.78
CA THR A 114 -17.20 13.62 5.45
C THR A 114 -16.59 12.30 5.00
N ILE A 115 -15.46 12.35 4.29
CA ILE A 115 -14.72 11.15 3.91
C ILE A 115 -13.74 10.80 5.04
N VAL A 116 -13.77 9.56 5.51
CA VAL A 116 -12.81 9.00 6.44
C VAL A 116 -11.84 8.13 5.67
N ASN A 117 -10.59 8.59 5.52
CA ASN A 117 -9.48 7.74 5.14
C ASN A 117 -9.04 6.91 6.35
N MET A 118 -9.16 5.58 6.27
CA MET A 118 -8.96 4.71 7.43
C MET A 118 -7.49 4.43 7.70
N GLU A 119 -6.63 4.45 6.68
CA GLU A 119 -5.25 3.95 6.76
C GLU A 119 -5.20 2.57 7.43
N TRP A 120 -6.10 1.67 7.01
CA TRP A 120 -6.42 0.43 7.75
C TRP A 120 -5.28 -0.59 7.78
N GLY A 121 -4.19 -0.35 7.05
CA GLY A 121 -3.03 -1.23 7.01
C GLY A 121 -2.39 -1.37 8.39
N ALA A 122 -2.54 -0.35 9.25
CA ALA A 122 -2.08 -0.33 10.63
C ALA A 122 -2.95 -1.16 11.60
N PHE A 123 -4.07 -1.73 11.16
CA PHE A 123 -4.87 -2.63 12.00
C PHE A 123 -4.05 -3.85 12.43
N SER A 124 -4.12 -4.23 13.71
CA SER A 124 -3.22 -5.25 14.28
C SER A 124 -3.86 -6.16 15.32
N THR A 125 -5.10 -5.92 15.73
CA THR A 125 -5.76 -6.68 16.80
C THR A 125 -6.62 -7.83 16.26
N GLY A 126 -6.48 -9.02 16.83
CA GLY A 126 -7.31 -10.18 16.47
C GLY A 126 -7.02 -10.78 15.10
N LEU A 127 -5.84 -10.51 14.53
CA LEU A 127 -5.38 -11.12 13.28
C LEU A 127 -4.81 -12.53 13.55
N PRO A 128 -5.13 -13.55 12.73
CA PRO A 128 -4.59 -14.89 12.86
C PRO A 128 -3.19 -14.98 12.25
N LEU A 129 -2.19 -14.39 12.90
CA LEU A 129 -0.81 -14.38 12.42
C LEU A 129 -0.17 -15.77 12.56
N THR A 130 0.68 -16.12 11.59
CA THR A 130 1.56 -17.28 11.62
C THR A 130 2.99 -16.88 11.94
N ASP A 131 3.84 -17.84 12.31
CA ASP A 131 5.28 -17.61 12.51
C ASP A 131 5.93 -16.94 11.28
N PHE A 132 5.45 -17.21 10.07
CA PHE A 132 5.96 -16.58 8.84
C PHE A 132 5.63 -15.09 8.75
N ASP A 133 4.44 -14.71 9.22
CA ASP A 133 4.01 -13.31 9.27
C ASP A 133 4.82 -12.53 10.31
N GLU A 134 5.03 -13.13 11.49
CA GLU A 134 5.78 -12.55 12.60
C GLU A 134 7.27 -12.36 12.25
N GLU A 135 7.91 -13.38 11.64
CA GLU A 135 9.29 -13.27 11.16
C GLU A 135 9.44 -12.22 10.06
N MET A 136 8.50 -12.18 9.10
CA MET A 136 8.51 -11.19 8.03
C MET A 136 8.33 -9.77 8.57
N ASP A 137 7.46 -9.59 9.56
CA ASP A 137 7.29 -8.31 10.25
C ASP A 137 8.58 -7.89 10.97
N ALA A 138 9.19 -8.79 11.74
CA ALA A 138 10.42 -8.54 12.48
C ALA A 138 11.60 -8.12 11.58
N GLU A 139 11.68 -8.66 10.37
CA GLU A 139 12.72 -8.35 9.37
C GLU A 139 12.35 -7.15 8.46
N SER A 140 11.15 -6.60 8.59
CA SER A 140 10.70 -5.49 7.74
C SER A 140 11.35 -4.16 8.12
N ILE A 141 11.20 -3.15 7.26
CA ILE A 141 11.68 -1.78 7.55
C ILE A 141 10.93 -1.09 8.69
N ASN A 142 9.78 -1.64 9.09
CA ASN A 142 8.90 -1.08 10.11
C ASN A 142 8.27 -2.19 10.98
N PRO A 143 9.07 -2.88 11.82
CA PRO A 143 8.57 -3.97 12.68
C PRO A 143 7.47 -3.49 13.63
N GLY A 144 6.42 -4.28 13.80
CA GLY A 144 5.26 -3.96 14.64
C GLY A 144 4.26 -2.97 14.00
N GLU A 145 4.54 -2.47 12.80
CA GLU A 145 3.66 -1.55 12.06
C GLU A 145 3.08 -2.21 10.81
N GLN A 146 1.94 -1.69 10.32
CA GLN A 146 1.31 -2.14 9.08
C GLN A 146 0.98 -3.65 9.05
N ILE A 147 0.61 -4.24 10.20
CA ILE A 147 0.40 -5.68 10.34
C ILE A 147 -0.70 -6.19 9.39
N PHE A 148 -1.85 -5.51 9.31
CA PHE A 148 -2.90 -5.90 8.36
C PHE A 148 -2.41 -5.81 6.90
N GLU A 149 -1.70 -4.74 6.53
CA GLU A 149 -1.13 -4.62 5.18
C GLU A 149 -0.15 -5.76 4.85
N LYS A 150 0.68 -6.15 5.81
CA LYS A 150 1.64 -7.25 5.69
C LYS A 150 0.97 -8.60 5.43
N THR A 151 -0.25 -8.80 5.90
CA THR A 151 -0.97 -10.08 5.75
C THR A 151 -1.78 -10.20 4.45
N ILE A 152 -2.21 -9.08 3.84
CA ILE A 152 -3.14 -9.13 2.70
C ILE A 152 -2.64 -8.45 1.42
N SER A 153 -1.66 -7.56 1.50
CA SER A 153 -1.28 -6.75 0.35
C SER A 153 -0.31 -7.47 -0.58
N GLY A 154 -0.35 -7.09 -1.86
CA GLY A 154 0.42 -7.72 -2.91
C GLY A 154 1.94 -7.56 -2.78
N MET A 155 2.43 -6.68 -1.90
CA MET A 155 3.86 -6.62 -1.57
C MET A 155 4.34 -7.87 -0.82
N TYR A 156 3.48 -8.49 -0.01
CA TYR A 156 3.90 -9.49 0.98
C TYR A 156 3.40 -10.91 0.69
N LEU A 157 2.33 -11.10 -0.09
CA LEU A 157 1.80 -12.44 -0.37
C LEU A 157 2.84 -13.40 -0.97
N GLY A 158 3.68 -12.92 -1.89
CA GLY A 158 4.77 -13.72 -2.46
C GLY A 158 5.89 -14.01 -1.46
N GLU A 159 6.18 -13.09 -0.55
CA GLU A 159 7.20 -13.25 0.49
C GLU A 159 6.78 -14.27 1.54
N ILE A 160 5.51 -14.28 1.96
CA ILE A 160 4.96 -15.31 2.85
C ILE A 160 5.15 -16.69 2.22
N VAL A 161 4.78 -16.86 0.94
CA VAL A 161 4.99 -18.14 0.23
C VAL A 161 6.46 -18.51 0.12
N ARG A 162 7.36 -17.54 -0.14
CA ARG A 162 8.81 -17.77 -0.17
C ARG A 162 9.31 -18.32 1.16
N ARG A 163 8.89 -17.74 2.29
CA ARG A 163 9.29 -18.20 3.64
C ARG A 163 8.81 -19.61 3.93
N VAL A 164 7.58 -19.94 3.54
CA VAL A 164 7.06 -21.31 3.65
C VAL A 164 7.91 -22.29 2.83
N LEU A 165 8.17 -21.97 1.56
CA LEU A 165 8.99 -22.82 0.68
C LEU A 165 10.42 -22.98 1.19
N LEU A 166 11.02 -21.90 1.72
CA LEU A 166 12.36 -21.94 2.31
C LEU A 166 12.38 -22.89 3.51
N ARG A 167 11.41 -22.78 4.43
CA ARG A 167 11.32 -23.67 5.60
C ARG A 167 11.13 -25.14 5.21
N MET A 168 10.32 -25.41 4.18
CA MET A 168 10.13 -26.76 3.65
C MET A 168 11.40 -27.31 2.97
N ALA A 169 12.18 -26.45 2.31
CA ALA A 169 13.44 -26.83 1.68
C ALA A 169 14.52 -27.12 2.72
N GLU A 170 14.59 -26.35 3.81
CA GLU A 170 15.55 -26.52 4.92
C GLU A 170 15.23 -27.73 5.79
N ALA A 171 13.95 -27.95 6.13
CA ALA A 171 13.53 -29.05 6.99
C ALA A 171 13.52 -30.42 6.27
N GLY A 172 13.60 -30.42 4.95
CA GLY A 172 13.49 -31.64 4.15
C GLY A 172 14.35 -31.59 2.89
N SER A 173 13.79 -32.05 1.78
CA SER A 173 14.45 -32.06 0.48
C SER A 173 13.47 -31.68 -0.62
N LEU A 174 12.61 -30.68 -0.35
CA LEU A 174 11.58 -30.21 -1.30
C LEU A 174 12.18 -29.93 -2.69
N PHE A 175 13.39 -29.36 -2.72
CA PHE A 175 14.14 -29.05 -3.94
C PHE A 175 15.48 -29.82 -4.04
N GLY A 176 15.55 -31.00 -3.43
CA GLY A 176 16.76 -31.84 -3.43
C GLY A 176 17.66 -31.62 -2.21
N SER A 177 18.96 -31.87 -2.36
CA SER A 177 19.93 -31.92 -1.25
C SER A 177 20.43 -30.56 -0.76
N SER A 178 20.13 -29.48 -1.48
CA SER A 178 20.57 -28.12 -1.14
C SER A 178 19.45 -27.11 -1.36
N VAL A 179 19.38 -26.12 -0.47
CA VAL A 179 18.43 -25.00 -0.61
C VAL A 179 18.86 -24.11 -1.77
N PRO A 180 17.96 -23.81 -2.74
CA PRO A 180 18.28 -22.92 -3.85
C PRO A 180 18.67 -21.52 -3.38
N GLU A 181 19.74 -20.95 -3.92
CA GLU A 181 20.26 -19.64 -3.50
C GLU A 181 19.23 -18.51 -3.71
N LYS A 182 18.49 -18.53 -4.84
CA LYS A 182 17.46 -17.53 -5.10
C LYS A 182 16.28 -17.59 -4.11
N LEU A 183 16.02 -18.76 -3.52
CA LEU A 183 14.97 -18.93 -2.51
C LEU A 183 15.31 -18.17 -1.21
N GLN A 184 16.60 -18.00 -0.92
CA GLN A 184 17.08 -17.29 0.26
C GLN A 184 16.97 -15.77 0.12
N THR A 185 16.76 -15.25 -1.09
CA THR A 185 16.66 -13.81 -1.35
C THR A 185 15.27 -13.30 -0.97
N PRO A 186 15.13 -12.38 0.01
CA PRO A 186 13.84 -11.81 0.38
C PRO A 186 13.14 -11.17 -0.82
N PHE A 187 11.81 -11.31 -0.90
CA PHE A 187 10.95 -10.78 -1.95
C PHE A 187 11.26 -11.26 -3.38
N SER A 188 12.00 -12.36 -3.54
CA SER A 188 12.23 -12.99 -4.85
C SER A 188 10.93 -13.49 -5.49
N LEU A 189 10.01 -14.01 -4.67
CA LEU A 189 8.66 -14.34 -5.10
C LEU A 189 7.71 -13.16 -4.86
N ARG A 190 6.99 -12.77 -5.91
CA ARG A 190 6.05 -11.64 -5.92
C ARG A 190 4.64 -12.12 -6.24
N THR A 191 3.65 -11.29 -5.92
CA THR A 191 2.23 -11.62 -6.17
C THR A 191 1.91 -12.00 -7.63
N PRO A 192 2.47 -11.38 -8.68
CA PRO A 192 2.25 -11.85 -10.05
C PRO A 192 2.70 -13.30 -10.28
N HIS A 193 3.78 -13.73 -9.61
CA HIS A 193 4.26 -15.12 -9.65
C HIS A 193 3.23 -16.04 -8.98
N MET A 194 2.67 -15.62 -7.83
CA MET A 194 1.60 -16.38 -7.15
C MET A 194 0.35 -16.50 -8.01
N CYS A 195 -0.07 -15.40 -8.66
CA CYS A 195 -1.22 -15.42 -9.56
C CYS A 195 -0.98 -16.36 -10.75
N ALA A 196 0.22 -16.35 -11.35
CA ALA A 196 0.56 -17.25 -12.45
C ALA A 196 0.50 -18.73 -12.03
N MET A 197 1.02 -19.06 -10.85
CA MET A 197 0.96 -20.41 -10.30
C MET A 197 -0.47 -20.84 -9.96
N GLN A 198 -1.26 -19.95 -9.34
CA GLN A 198 -2.65 -20.22 -8.98
C GLN A 198 -3.56 -20.43 -10.21
N GLN A 199 -3.27 -19.72 -11.31
CA GLN A 199 -4.03 -19.84 -12.55
C GLN A 199 -3.65 -21.08 -13.37
N ASP A 200 -2.60 -21.81 -12.99
CA ASP A 200 -2.18 -23.02 -13.67
C ASP A 200 -3.17 -24.16 -13.40
N LYS A 201 -3.91 -24.52 -14.46
CA LYS A 201 -4.87 -25.64 -14.47
C LYS A 201 -4.34 -26.84 -15.25
N SER A 202 -3.09 -26.81 -15.70
CA SER A 202 -2.47 -27.93 -16.40
C SER A 202 -2.26 -29.10 -15.43
N SER A 203 -2.40 -30.33 -15.94
CA SER A 203 -2.21 -31.53 -15.11
C SER A 203 -0.78 -31.71 -14.62
N ASP A 204 0.19 -31.12 -15.31
CA ASP A 204 1.63 -31.18 -15.03
C ASP A 204 2.17 -29.92 -14.34
N LEU A 205 1.33 -28.91 -14.08
CA LEU A 205 1.70 -27.65 -13.42
C LEU A 205 2.90 -26.95 -14.10
N LYS A 206 2.89 -26.93 -15.43
CA LYS A 206 4.01 -26.40 -16.24
C LYS A 206 4.33 -24.94 -15.95
N ALA A 207 3.31 -24.10 -15.71
CA ALA A 207 3.53 -22.70 -15.37
C ALA A 207 4.12 -22.56 -13.96
N VAL A 208 3.71 -23.40 -13.02
CA VAL A 208 4.35 -23.50 -11.69
C VAL A 208 5.82 -23.84 -11.83
N GLY A 209 6.15 -24.91 -12.57
CA GLY A 209 7.54 -25.29 -12.82
C GLY A 209 8.36 -24.16 -13.45
N SER A 210 7.77 -23.42 -14.41
CA SER A 210 8.44 -22.30 -15.07
C SER A 210 8.72 -21.13 -14.11
N VAL A 211 7.77 -20.81 -13.23
CA VAL A 211 7.96 -19.77 -12.20
C VAL A 211 9.04 -20.17 -11.22
N LEU A 212 8.99 -21.41 -10.72
CA LEU A 212 10.00 -21.92 -9.77
C LEU A 212 11.39 -21.95 -10.40
N TYR A 213 11.52 -22.38 -11.67
CA TYR A 213 12.81 -22.35 -12.37
C TYR A 213 13.39 -20.92 -12.48
N ASN A 214 12.55 -19.94 -12.84
CA ASN A 214 13.01 -18.58 -13.05
C ASN A 214 13.34 -17.85 -11.73
N GLU A 215 12.46 -17.95 -10.74
CA GLU A 215 12.50 -17.14 -9.52
C GLU A 215 13.16 -17.86 -8.34
N VAL A 216 13.10 -19.19 -8.31
CA VAL A 216 13.66 -20.05 -7.23
C VAL A 216 14.92 -20.79 -7.70
N GLY A 217 15.06 -21.07 -9.00
CA GLY A 217 16.25 -21.72 -9.56
C GLY A 217 16.23 -23.26 -9.45
N VAL A 218 15.04 -23.86 -9.52
CA VAL A 218 14.82 -25.31 -9.39
C VAL A 218 14.18 -25.94 -10.61
#